data_AF-A0A0F0CHF6-F1
#
_entry.id   AF-A0A0F0CHF6-F1
#
_cell.length_a   1.000
_cell.length_b   1.000
_cell.length_c   1.000
_cell.angle_alpha   90.00
_cell.angle_beta   90.00
_cell.angle_gamma   90.00
#
_symmetry.space_group_name_H-M   'P 1'
#
loop_
_entity.id
_entity.type
_entity.pdbx_description
1 polymer ?
#
loop_
_entity_poly.entity_id
_entity_poly.type
_entity_poly.pdbx_seq_one_letter_code
_entity_poly.pdbx_strand_id
1 'polypeptide(L)'
;MGRIVLPKEVRRKLGISEGTPMEIYVSADSVTLKKYYPENELSSMAANLQEAVEEMCVGLGPKKTGDIRRHIREIQNLLKQGN
;
A
#
# COMPACT_ATOMS: atom_id res chain seq x y z
N MET A 1 13.71 27.15 7.30
CA MET A 1 13.69 26.44 8.61
C MET A 1 12.53 25.45 8.59
N GLY A 2 12.56 24.38 9.39
CA GLY A 2 11.55 23.29 9.31
C GLY A 2 12.10 21.91 8.89
N ARG A 3 13.43 21.77 8.82
CA ARG A 3 14.07 20.46 8.67
C ARG A 3 14.23 19.82 10.04
N ILE A 4 13.63 18.64 10.21
CA ILE A 4 13.84 17.78 11.38
C ILE A 4 14.85 16.72 10.95
N VAL A 5 15.89 16.51 11.76
CA VAL A 5 16.94 15.52 11.49
C VAL A 5 16.74 14.34 12.42
N LEU A 6 16.58 13.14 11.85
CA LEU A 6 16.54 11.90 12.63
C LEU A 6 17.96 11.50 13.07
N PRO A 7 18.19 11.18 14.35
CA PRO A 7 19.45 10.65 14.82
C PRO A 7 19.90 9.42 14.02
N LYS A 8 21.21 9.31 13.78
CA LYS A 8 21.79 8.21 12.98
C LYS A 8 21.43 6.83 13.53
N GLU A 9 21.32 6.70 14.85
CA GLU A 9 20.98 5.44 15.51
C GLU A 9 19.55 4.98 15.21
N VAL A 10 18.59 5.91 15.24
CA VAL A 10 17.19 5.64 14.87
C VAL A 10 17.11 5.22 13.41
N ARG A 11 17.80 5.95 12.52
CA ARG A 11 17.88 5.61 11.09
C ARG A 11 18.47 4.22 10.87
N ARG A 12 19.57 3.87 11.54
CA ARG A 12 20.22 2.56 11.42
C ARG A 12 19.33 1.44 11.94
N LYS A 13 18.73 1.61 13.12
CA LYS A 13 17.86 0.61 13.75
C LYS A 13 16.61 0.33 12.93
N LEU A 14 16.03 1.37 12.32
CA LEU A 14 14.82 1.25 11.50
C LEU A 14 15.13 1.02 10.01
N GLY A 15 16.40 0.98 9.58
CA GLY A 15 16.77 0.84 8.17
C GLY A 15 16.19 1.95 7.29
N ILE A 16 16.34 3.21 7.70
CA ILE A 16 15.90 4.40 6.95
C ILE A 16 17.11 5.04 6.26
N SER A 17 17.21 4.84 4.95
CA SER A 17 18.21 5.45 4.09
C SER A 17 17.72 6.80 3.54
N GLU A 18 18.62 7.52 2.86
CA GLU A 18 18.21 8.68 2.07
C GLU A 18 17.18 8.27 1.01
N GLY A 19 16.14 9.08 0.83
CA GLY A 19 15.05 8.78 -0.11
C GLY A 19 14.03 7.73 0.36
N THR A 20 14.17 7.17 1.57
CA THR A 20 13.13 6.27 2.11
C THR A 20 11.80 7.00 2.23
N PRO A 21 10.72 6.50 1.58
CA PRO A 21 9.39 7.09 1.69
C PRO A 21 8.88 7.02 3.13
N MET A 22 8.29 8.12 3.62
CA MET A 22 7.80 8.25 5.00
C MET A 22 6.44 8.95 5.01
N GLU A 23 5.52 8.46 5.81
CA GLU A 23 4.27 9.13 6.17
C GLU A 23 4.41 9.88 7.49
N ILE A 24 3.74 11.04 7.55
CA ILE A 24 3.70 11.90 8.73
C ILE A 24 2.27 11.92 9.26
N TYR A 25 2.12 11.46 10.50
CA TYR A 25 0.86 11.53 11.23
C TYR A 25 0.99 12.58 12.34
N VAL A 26 0.00 13.47 12.43
CA VAL A 26 -0.03 14.53 13.44
C VAL A 26 -1.16 14.22 14.42
N SER A 27 -0.86 14.33 15.71
CA SER A 27 -1.81 14.30 16.81
C SER A 27 -1.62 15.56 17.65
N ALA A 28 -2.53 15.82 18.59
CA ALA A 28 -2.51 17.05 19.39
C ALA A 28 -1.13 17.33 20.04
N ASP A 29 -0.48 16.28 20.55
CA ASP A 29 0.78 16.41 21.31
C ASP A 29 1.99 15.78 20.61
N SER A 30 1.82 15.15 19.45
CA SER A 30 2.89 14.35 18.84
C SER A 30 2.86 14.28 17.32
N VAL A 31 4.05 14.04 16.76
CA VAL A 31 4.25 13.74 15.35
C VAL A 31 4.83 12.33 15.25
N THR A 32 4.16 11.45 14.51
CA THR A 32 4.59 10.08 14.27
C THR A 32 5.06 9.92 12.83
N LEU A 33 6.24 9.35 12.64
CA LEU A 33 6.80 9.03 11.33
C LEU A 33 6.75 7.51 11.10
N LYS A 34 6.13 7.07 10.00
CA LYS A 34 6.08 5.65 9.60
C LYS A 34 6.65 5.47 8.20
N LYS A 35 7.34 4.35 7.96
CA LYS A 35 7.77 4.00 6.59
C LYS A 35 6.54 3.88 5.71
N TYR A 36 6.57 4.56 4.57
CA TYR A 36 5.50 4.50 3.59
C TYR A 36 5.75 3.32 2.66
N TYR A 37 4.74 2.49 2.49
CA TYR A 37 4.75 1.33 1.61
C TYR A 37 3.55 1.46 0.65
N PRO A 38 3.71 2.09 -0.52
CA PRO A 38 2.60 2.32 -1.46
C PRO A 38 1.96 1.01 -1.92
N GLU A 39 2.73 -0.08 -1.91
CA GLU A 39 2.28 -1.44 -2.22
C GLU A 39 1.16 -1.91 -1.29
N ASN A 40 1.15 -1.48 -0.03
CA ASN A 40 0.11 -1.85 0.93
C ASN A 40 -1.23 -1.21 0.57
N GLU A 41 -1.22 0.07 0.18
CA GLU A 41 -2.43 0.75 -0.29
C GLU A 41 -2.95 0.11 -1.57
N LEU A 42 -2.06 -0.15 -2.53
CA LEU A 42 -2.44 -0.79 -3.79
C LEU A 42 -2.96 -2.22 -3.58
N SER A 43 -2.40 -2.96 -2.63
CA SER A 43 -2.89 -4.29 -2.22
C SER A 43 -4.29 -4.21 -1.63
N SER A 44 -4.55 -3.23 -0.76
CA SER A 44 -5.89 -2.98 -0.21
C SER A 44 -6.88 -2.58 -1.30
N MET A 45 -6.49 -1.74 -2.26
CA MET A 45 -7.33 -1.37 -3.40
C MET A 45 -7.66 -2.60 -4.27
N ALA A 46 -6.69 -3.46 -4.54
CA ALA A 46 -6.90 -4.69 -5.30
C ALA A 46 -7.85 -5.64 -4.57
N ALA A 47 -7.77 -5.74 -3.24
CA ALA A 47 -8.70 -6.53 -2.43
C ALA A 47 -10.13 -5.96 -2.48
N ASN A 48 -10.30 -4.65 -2.31
CA ASN A 48 -11.61 -4.00 -2.38
C ASN A 48 -12.25 -4.14 -3.77
N LEU A 49 -11.43 -4.02 -4.83
CA LEU A 49 -11.90 -4.25 -6.20
C LEU A 49 -12.34 -5.70 -6.40
N GLN A 50 -11.64 -6.67 -5.81
CA GLN A 50 -12.03 -8.08 -5.85
C GLN A 50 -13.41 -8.28 -5.22
N GLU A 51 -13.62 -7.75 -4.03
CA GLU A 51 -14.90 -7.84 -3.32
C GLU A 51 -16.06 -7.24 -4.15
N ALA A 52 -15.87 -6.02 -4.67
CA ALA A 52 -16.86 -5.38 -5.53
C ALA A 52 -17.19 -6.18 -6.79
N VAL A 53 -16.20 -6.85 -7.39
CA VAL A 53 -16.40 -7.71 -8.58
C VAL A 53 -17.19 -8.97 -8.23
N GLU A 54 -16.99 -9.54 -7.04
CA GLU A 54 -17.79 -10.68 -6.57
C GLU A 54 -19.24 -10.27 -6.29
N GLU A 55 -19.48 -9.10 -5.69
CA GLU A 55 -20.82 -8.55 -5.47
C GLU A 55 -21.58 -8.28 -6.78
N MET A 56 -20.88 -7.73 -7.79
CA MET A 56 -21.47 -7.40 -9.08
C MET A 56 -21.44 -8.55 -10.10
N CYS A 57 -21.05 -9.76 -9.70
CA CYS A 57 -20.76 -10.86 -10.62
C CYS A 57 -21.94 -11.20 -11.56
N VAL A 58 -23.17 -11.10 -11.05
CA VAL A 58 -24.40 -11.37 -11.81
C VAL A 58 -24.66 -10.30 -12.87
N GLY A 59 -24.39 -9.03 -12.56
CA GLY A 59 -24.61 -7.90 -13.49
C GLY A 59 -23.52 -7.77 -14.55
N LEU A 60 -22.30 -8.20 -14.25
CA LEU A 60 -21.15 -8.12 -15.17
C LEU A 60 -21.15 -9.27 -16.20
N GLY A 61 -21.76 -10.40 -15.85
CA GLY A 61 -21.75 -11.61 -16.65
C GLY A 61 -20.41 -12.38 -16.54
N PRO A 62 -20.43 -13.71 -16.76
CA PRO A 62 -19.35 -14.61 -16.35
C PRO A 62 -18.01 -14.32 -17.04
N LYS A 63 -18.03 -13.87 -18.30
CA LYS A 63 -16.81 -13.59 -19.06
C LYS A 63 -16.06 -12.37 -18.50
N LYS A 64 -16.75 -11.24 -18.31
CA LYS A 64 -16.14 -10.02 -17.78
C LYS A 64 -15.66 -10.22 -16.35
N THR A 65 -16.46 -10.89 -15.51
CA THR A 65 -16.06 -11.25 -14.14
C THR A 65 -14.79 -12.10 -14.15
N GLY A 66 -14.69 -13.08 -15.05
CA GLY A 66 -13.50 -13.92 -15.21
C GLY A 66 -12.25 -13.13 -15.62
N ASP A 67 -12.38 -12.25 -16.62
CA ASP A 67 -11.27 -11.43 -17.11
C ASP A 67 -10.76 -10.46 -16.03
N ILE A 68 -11.67 -9.78 -15.33
CA ILE A 68 -11.32 -8.86 -14.24
C ILE A 68 -10.65 -9.61 -13.09
N ARG A 69 -11.20 -10.77 -12.68
CA ARG A 69 -10.62 -11.59 -11.60
C ARG A 69 -9.20 -12.07 -11.95
N ARG A 70 -8.93 -12.38 -13.23
CA ARG A 70 -7.59 -12.73 -13.68
C ARG A 70 -6.61 -11.58 -13.48
N HIS A 71 -6.96 -10.38 -13.93
CA HIS A 71 -6.10 -9.21 -13.79
C HIS A 71 -5.85 -8.81 -12.32
N ILE A 72 -6.88 -8.92 -11.46
CA ILE A 72 -6.71 -8.69 -10.02
C ILE A 72 -5.68 -9.65 -9.43
N ARG A 73 -5.71 -10.93 -9.80
CA ARG A 73 -4.70 -11.91 -9.33
C ARG A 73 -3.30 -11.59 -9.86
N GLU A 74 -3.18 -11.17 -11.11
CA GLU A 74 -1.90 -10.77 -11.69
C GLU A 74 -1.30 -9.58 -10.90
N ILE A 75 -2.11 -8.57 -10.58
CA ILE A 75 -1.70 -7.42 -9.75
C ILE A 75 -1.30 -7.90 -8.34
N GLN A 76 -2.10 -8.73 -7.68
CA GLN A 76 -1.77 -9.25 -6.34
C GLN A 76 -0.47 -10.07 -6.33
N ASN A 77 -0.19 -10.83 -7.38
CA ASN A 77 1.03 -11.61 -7.49
C ASN A 77 2.26 -10.70 -7.66
N LEU A 78 2.16 -9.66 -8.48
CA LEU A 78 3.23 -8.67 -8.64
C LEU A 78 3.54 -7.96 -7.32
N LEU A 79 2.51 -7.60 -6.56
CA LEU A 79 2.68 -6.97 -5.24
C LEU A 79 3.33 -7.91 -4.21
N LYS A 80 3.10 -9.23 -4.30
CA LYS A 80 3.75 -10.20 -3.40
C LYS A 80 5.22 -10.45 -3.71
N GLN A 81 5.65 -10.24 -4.96
CA GLN A 81 7.04 -10.45 -5.39
C GLN A 81 7.96 -9.27 -5.05
N GLY A 82 7.41 -8.11 -4.70
CA GLY A 82 8.16 -6.92 -4.30
C GLY A 82 8.62 -6.87 -2.84
N ASN A 83 8.15 -7.81 -2.01
CA ASN A 83 8.50 -7.95 -0.59
C ASN A 83 9.70 -8.88 -0.34
#